data_AF-A0A6I3V077-F1
#
_entry.id   AF-A0A6I3V077-F1
#
_cell.length_a   1.000
_cell.length_b   1.000
_cell.length_c   1.000
_cell.angle_alpha   90.00
_cell.angle_beta   90.00
_cell.angle_gamma   90.00
#
_symmetry.space_group_name_H-M   'P 1'
#
loop_
_entity.id
_entity.type
_entity.pdbx_description
1 polymer ?
#
loop_
_entity_poly.entity_id
_entity_poly.type
_entity_poly.pdbx_seq_one_letter_code
_entity_poly.pdbx_strand_id
1 'polypeptide(L)'
;PQKEDDLLNLINQPIYQFLMLMTPEESEKAAADFQDLKLTRSNPFAADIINQGNSKLEGICRVGKEYGFALNQVMAFGDSDNDLEMLAGVGMS
;
A
#
# COMPACT_ATOMS: atom_id res chain seq x y z
N PRO A 1 -6.17 15.51 20.91
CA PRO A 1 -7.51 15.07 20.47
C PRO A 1 -8.42 14.81 21.68
N GLN A 2 -9.01 15.85 22.26
CA GLN A 2 -9.92 15.74 23.41
C GLN A 2 -11.17 16.62 23.29
N LYS A 3 -11.46 17.16 22.09
CA LYS A 3 -12.72 17.86 21.78
C LYS A 3 -13.49 17.04 20.75
N GLU A 4 -14.80 16.92 20.96
CA GLU A 4 -15.71 16.11 20.14
C GLU A 4 -15.69 16.54 18.66
N ASP A 5 -15.68 17.84 18.39
CA ASP A 5 -15.62 18.38 17.03
C ASP A 5 -14.37 17.95 16.27
N ASP A 6 -13.22 17.88 16.93
CA ASP A 6 -11.96 17.43 16.31
C ASP A 6 -12.06 15.95 15.90
N LEU A 7 -12.75 15.13 16.71
CA LEU A 7 -12.98 13.72 16.41
C LEU A 7 -13.91 13.58 15.20
N LEU A 8 -15.02 14.31 15.19
CA LEU A 8 -16.00 14.31 14.10
C LEU A 8 -15.37 14.78 12.77
N ASN A 9 -14.48 15.78 12.82
CA ASN A 9 -13.76 16.23 11.63
C ASN A 9 -12.76 15.18 11.12
N LEU A 10 -12.10 14.46 12.02
CA LEU A 10 -11.11 13.44 11.67
C LEU A 10 -11.74 12.20 11.05
N ILE A 11 -12.86 11.70 11.60
CA ILE A 11 -13.53 10.49 11.08
C ILE A 11 -14.13 10.67 9.68
N ASN A 12 -14.36 11.92 9.26
CA ASN A 12 -14.91 12.25 7.94
C ASN A 12 -13.82 12.49 6.88
N GLN A 13 -12.54 12.36 7.24
CA GLN A 13 -11.46 12.47 6.25
C GLN A 13 -11.34 11.18 5.42
N PRO A 14 -10.91 11.29 4.14
CA PRO A 14 -10.62 10.12 3.33
C PRO A 14 -9.51 9.28 3.97
N ILE A 15 -9.73 7.97 4.05
CA ILE A 15 -8.74 7.01 4.52
C ILE A 15 -8.06 6.37 3.31
N TYR A 16 -6.74 6.49 3.24
CA TYR A 16 -5.95 5.96 2.13
C TYR A 16 -5.30 4.60 2.44
N GLN A 17 -5.10 4.31 3.73
CA GLN A 17 -4.47 3.08 4.21
C GLN A 17 -4.88 2.81 5.66
N PHE A 18 -5.03 1.53 6.00
CA PHE A 18 -5.07 1.08 7.40
C PHE A 18 -3.81 0.26 7.70
N LEU A 19 -3.23 0.50 8.87
CA LEU A 19 -2.27 -0.43 9.47
C LEU A 19 -3.03 -1.24 10.51
N MET A 20 -3.08 -2.56 10.36
CA MET A 20 -3.77 -3.42 11.30
C MET A 20 -2.81 -4.50 11.80
N LEU A 21 -2.79 -4.68 13.12
CA LEU A 21 -2.00 -5.72 13.78
C LEU A 21 -2.69 -7.06 13.54
N MET A 22 -2.06 -7.92 12.77
CA MET A 22 -2.58 -9.23 12.42
C MET A 22 -1.45 -10.13 11.99
N THR A 23 -1.59 -11.40 12.33
CA THR A 23 -0.68 -12.46 11.90
C THR A 23 -0.80 -12.71 10.39
N PRO A 24 0.20 -13.38 9.78
CA PRO A 24 0.13 -13.81 8.38
C PRO A 24 -1.16 -14.56 8.04
N GLU A 25 -1.54 -15.52 8.87
CA GLU A 25 -2.72 -16.35 8.66
C GLU A 25 -4.03 -15.55 8.75
N GLU A 26 -4.14 -14.61 9.69
CA GLU A 26 -5.33 -13.78 9.85
C GLU A 26 -5.58 -12.90 8.64
N SER A 27 -4.54 -12.29 8.05
CA SER A 27 -4.75 -11.43 6.88
C SER A 27 -4.92 -12.20 5.59
N GLU A 28 -4.39 -13.42 5.47
CA GLU A 28 -4.75 -14.30 4.35
C GLU A 28 -6.23 -14.66 4.38
N LYS A 29 -6.78 -14.97 5.56
CA LYS A 29 -8.22 -15.18 5.74
C LYS A 29 -9.01 -13.91 5.44
N ALA A 30 -8.60 -12.76 5.99
CA ALA A 30 -9.30 -11.50 5.77
C ALA A 30 -9.29 -11.06 4.29
N ALA A 31 -8.21 -11.33 3.55
CA ALA A 31 -8.15 -11.01 2.12
C ALA A 31 -9.21 -11.73 1.29
N ALA A 32 -9.67 -12.92 1.73
CA ALA A 32 -10.76 -13.63 1.07
C ALA A 32 -12.13 -12.94 1.27
N ASP A 33 -12.31 -12.27 2.41
CA ASP A 33 -13.55 -11.57 2.76
C ASP A 33 -13.62 -10.15 2.16
N PHE A 34 -12.48 -9.52 1.88
CA PHE A 34 -12.39 -8.15 1.38
C PHE A 34 -11.77 -8.06 -0.02
N GLN A 35 -12.51 -8.48 -1.04
CA GLN A 35 -12.01 -8.58 -2.42
C GLN A 35 -11.64 -7.23 -3.07
N ASP A 36 -12.22 -6.13 -2.59
CA ASP A 36 -11.91 -4.77 -3.06
C ASP A 36 -10.70 -4.14 -2.35
N LEU A 37 -10.10 -4.85 -1.39
CA LEU A 37 -8.93 -4.42 -0.64
C LEU A 37 -7.75 -5.34 -0.90
N LYS A 38 -6.56 -4.75 -0.99
CA LYS A 38 -5.29 -5.46 -1.03
C LYS A 38 -4.64 -5.38 0.34
N LEU A 39 -4.33 -6.54 0.91
CA LEU A 39 -3.57 -6.63 2.15
C LEU A 39 -2.13 -6.95 1.79
N THR A 40 -1.21 -6.07 2.18
CA THR A 40 0.23 -6.19 1.93
C THR A 40 0.98 -6.21 3.26
N ARG A 41 2.24 -6.65 3.24
CA ARG A 41 3.08 -6.70 4.45
C ARG A 41 4.47 -6.19 4.17
N SER A 42 4.97 -5.43 5.14
CA SER A 42 6.38 -5.06 5.26
C SER A 42 7.05 -5.75 6.46
N ASN A 43 6.27 -6.30 7.39
CA ASN A 43 6.76 -6.97 8.59
C ASN A 43 5.81 -8.08 9.07
N PRO A 44 6.25 -8.96 10.00
CA PRO A 44 5.45 -10.11 10.46
C PRO A 44 4.26 -9.77 11.37
N PHE A 45 4.16 -8.55 11.88
CA PHE A 45 3.23 -8.18 12.96
C PHE A 45 2.03 -7.36 12.49
N ALA A 46 2.13 -6.76 11.32
CA ALA A 46 1.08 -5.90 10.78
C ALA A 46 0.90 -6.12 9.28
N ALA A 47 -0.34 -5.95 8.84
CA ALA A 47 -0.67 -5.81 7.43
C ALA A 47 -1.14 -4.38 7.14
N ASP A 48 -0.68 -3.89 5.99
CA ASP A 48 -1.16 -2.67 5.37
C ASP A 48 -2.35 -3.01 4.48
N ILE A 49 -3.49 -2.39 4.74
CA ILE A 49 -4.72 -2.56 3.96
C ILE A 49 -4.88 -1.33 3.09
N ILE A 50 -4.89 -1.54 1.78
CA ILE A 50 -5.05 -0.50 0.75
C ILE A 50 -6.12 -0.91 -0.25
N ASN A 51 -6.57 0.01 -1.10
CA ASN A 51 -7.51 -0.35 -2.17
C ASN A 51 -6.88 -1.31 -3.18
N GLN A 52 -7.69 -2.22 -3.71
CA GLN A 52 -7.29 -3.11 -4.79
C GLN A 52 -6.76 -2.32 -6.00
N GLY A 53 -5.76 -2.90 -6.68
CA GLY A 53 -5.11 -2.27 -7.83
C GLY A 53 -4.07 -1.20 -7.48
N ASN A 54 -3.94 -0.79 -6.21
CA ASN A 54 -2.83 0.06 -5.78
C ASN A 54 -1.61 -0.78 -5.36
N SER A 55 -0.42 -0.25 -5.66
CA SER A 55 0.88 -0.80 -5.25
C SER A 55 1.96 0.27 -5.32
N LYS A 56 3.17 -0.04 -4.83
CA LYS A 56 4.36 0.81 -5.02
C LYS A 56 4.66 1.01 -6.51
N LEU A 57 4.55 -0.05 -7.31
CA LEU A 57 4.74 0.00 -8.76
C LEU A 57 3.73 0.95 -9.42
N GLU A 58 2.44 0.82 -9.09
CA GLU A 58 1.40 1.71 -9.62
C GLU A 58 1.64 3.17 -9.22
N GLY A 59 2.14 3.41 -8.00
CA GLY A 59 2.60 4.74 -7.57
C GLY A 59 3.71 5.29 -8.47
N ILE A 60 4.73 4.48 -8.79
CA ILE A 60 5.80 4.86 -9.72
C ILE A 60 5.24 5.14 -11.11
N CYS A 61 4.32 4.33 -11.62
CA CYS A 61 3.66 4.57 -12.91
C CYS A 61 2.98 5.93 -12.96
N ARG A 62 2.27 6.32 -11.89
CA ARG A 62 1.60 7.63 -11.79
C ARG A 62 2.60 8.78 -11.77
N VAL A 63 3.69 8.65 -11.03
CA VAL A 63 4.77 9.64 -11.02
C VAL A 63 5.44 9.71 -12.41
N GLY A 64 5.72 8.57 -13.04
CA GLY A 64 6.29 8.51 -14.39
C GLY A 64 5.43 9.20 -15.44
N LYS A 65 4.11 9.06 -15.32
CA LYS A 65 3.16 9.78 -16.18
C LYS A 65 3.22 11.30 -15.99
N GLU A 66 3.35 11.77 -14.75
CA GLU A 66 3.42 13.21 -14.44
C GLU A 66 4.74 13.84 -14.90
N TYR A 67 5.86 13.13 -14.73
CA TYR A 67 7.20 13.65 -15.01
C TYR A 67 7.81 13.20 -16.34
N GLY A 68 7.12 12.36 -17.10
CA GLY A 68 7.51 11.97 -18.47
C GLY A 68 8.65 10.95 -18.53
N PHE A 69 8.72 9.99 -17.60
CA PHE A 69 9.68 8.88 -17.65
C PHE A 69 8.98 7.53 -17.77
N ALA A 70 9.66 6.57 -18.40
CA ALA A 70 9.22 5.18 -18.48
C ALA A 70 9.86 4.33 -17.36
N LEU A 71 9.23 3.20 -17.02
CA LEU A 71 9.71 2.29 -15.96
C LEU A 71 11.14 1.77 -16.20
N ASN A 72 11.56 1.63 -17.46
CA ASN A 72 12.93 1.22 -17.81
C ASN A 72 14.00 2.28 -17.48
N GLN A 73 13.60 3.49 -17.11
CA GLN A 73 14.47 4.57 -16.63
C GLN A 73 14.46 4.67 -15.09
N VAL A 74 13.75 3.78 -14.41
CA VAL A 74 13.60 3.78 -12.95
C VAL A 74 14.51 2.74 -12.33
N MET A 75 15.16 3.13 -11.24
CA MET A 75 15.82 2.24 -10.29
C MET A 75 15.01 2.21 -8.99
N ALA A 76 14.76 1.03 -8.44
CA ALA A 76 14.11 0.87 -7.15
C ALA A 76 14.96 0.06 -6.18
N PHE A 77 14.75 0.27 -4.89
CA PHE A 77 15.38 -0.47 -3.80
C PHE A 77 14.29 -0.95 -2.86
N GLY A 78 14.45 -2.14 -2.30
CA GLY A 78 13.45 -2.74 -1.42
C GLY A 78 14.04 -3.85 -0.56
N ASP A 79 13.35 -4.15 0.53
CA ASP A 79 13.79 -5.07 1.57
C ASP A 79 12.69 -6.03 2.04
N SER A 80 11.46 -5.85 1.57
CA SER A 80 10.29 -6.55 2.10
C SER A 80 9.32 -7.04 1.01
N ASP A 81 8.37 -7.88 1.38
CA ASP A 81 7.47 -8.55 0.44
C ASP A 81 6.63 -7.56 -0.40
N ASN A 82 6.26 -6.40 0.16
CA ASN A 82 5.50 -5.39 -0.58
C ASN A 82 6.34 -4.64 -1.64
N ASP A 83 7.65 -4.87 -1.71
CA ASP A 83 8.54 -4.33 -2.73
C ASP A 83 8.62 -5.21 -3.97
N LEU A 84 8.29 -6.51 -3.88
CA LEU A 84 8.54 -7.49 -4.95
C LEU A 84 7.94 -7.07 -6.29
N GLU A 85 6.70 -6.58 -6.28
CA GLU A 85 6.01 -6.09 -7.50
C GLU A 85 6.74 -4.90 -8.12
N MET A 86 7.21 -3.96 -7.28
CA MET A 86 7.96 -2.79 -7.72
C MET A 86 9.34 -3.18 -8.28
N LEU A 87 10.09 -4.00 -7.54
CA LEU A 87 11.44 -4.43 -7.95
C LEU A 87 11.40 -5.18 -9.28
N ALA A 88 10.40 -6.05 -9.49
CA ALA A 88 10.22 -6.75 -10.76
C ALA A 88 9.74 -5.85 -11.91
N GLY A 89 9.11 -4.70 -11.60
CA GLY A 89 8.48 -3.83 -12.60
C GLY A 89 9.34 -2.68 -13.11
N VAL A 90 10.42 -2.33 -12.41
CA VAL A 90 11.33 -1.22 -12.80
C VAL A 90 12.48 -1.69 -13.69
N GLY A 91 13.22 -0.74 -14.28
CA GLY A 91 14.35 -1.03 -15.16
C GLY A 91 15.57 -1.62 -14.44
N MET A 92 15.74 -1.29 -13.15
CA MET A 92 16.84 -1.80 -12.32
C MET A 92 16.42 -1.90 -10.85
N SER A 93 16.77 -3.01 -10.20
CA SER A 93 16.44 -3.29 -8.80
C SER A 93 17.59 -3.98 -8.08
#